data_AF-A0A4Q7FTX1-F1
#
_entry.id   AF-A0A4Q7FTX1-F1
#
_cell.length_a   1.000
_cell.length_b   1.000
_cell.length_c   1.000
_cell.angle_alpha   90.00
_cell.angle_beta   90.00
_cell.angle_gamma   90.00
#
_symmetry.space_group_name_H-M   'P 1'
#
loop_
_entity.id
_entity.type
_entity.pdbx_description
1 polymer ?
#
loop_
_entity_poly.entity_id
_entity_poly.type
_entity_poly.pdbx_seq_one_letter_code
_entity_poly.pdbx_strand_id
1 'polypeptide(L)'
;MSHARAEYADFQKLAPDVYDAVRALGQMAAKAGLDKQLLELVKLRASQINGCAFCVQFHILQAESLGISADKLNLVVVWREAPQFSARERAALAWTEALTKLGDGVSDEVYAEARAEFSEPELSYLTSAIAAINVWNRYGVAHRWTPPARKPSSVGAAAS
;
A
#
# COMPACT_ATOMS: atom_id res chain seq x y z
N MET A 1 -20.81 -8.33 -12.25
CA MET A 1 -21.64 -7.16 -11.89
C MET A 1 -20.98 -6.49 -10.69
N SER A 2 -20.85 -5.16 -10.67
CA SER A 2 -20.27 -4.44 -9.52
C SER A 2 -21.17 -4.59 -8.29
N HIS A 3 -20.56 -4.78 -7.12
CA HIS A 3 -21.24 -4.74 -5.82
C HIS A 3 -20.96 -3.44 -5.04
N ALA A 4 -20.44 -2.42 -5.74
CA ALA A 4 -20.13 -1.13 -5.16
C ALA A 4 -21.39 -0.40 -4.69
N ARG A 5 -21.27 0.26 -3.54
CA ARG A 5 -22.30 1.18 -3.00
C ARG A 5 -22.10 2.59 -3.51
N ALA A 6 -20.85 2.96 -3.74
CA ALA A 6 -20.36 4.14 -4.47
C ALA A 6 -19.02 3.74 -5.07
N GLU A 7 -18.57 4.40 -6.14
CA GLU A 7 -17.28 4.11 -6.76
C GLU A 7 -16.17 5.03 -6.24
N TYR A 8 -14.91 4.67 -6.48
CA TYR A 8 -13.75 5.50 -6.14
C TYR A 8 -13.86 6.93 -6.73
N ALA A 9 -14.36 7.03 -7.96
CA ALA A 9 -14.58 8.30 -8.63
C ALA A 9 -15.66 9.17 -7.96
N ASP A 10 -16.59 8.56 -7.23
CA ASP A 10 -17.60 9.30 -6.47
C ASP A 10 -17.00 9.94 -5.23
N PHE A 11 -16.03 9.29 -4.58
CA PHE A 11 -15.34 9.89 -3.42
C PHE A 11 -14.66 11.21 -3.79
N GLN A 12 -13.99 11.26 -4.94
CA GLN A 12 -13.38 12.50 -5.46
C GLN A 12 -14.40 13.61 -5.70
N LYS A 13 -15.66 13.28 -6.04
CA LYS A 13 -16.71 14.27 -6.33
C LYS A 13 -17.48 14.69 -5.08
N LEU A 14 -17.78 13.75 -4.20
CA LEU A 14 -18.62 13.95 -3.02
C LEU A 14 -17.85 14.61 -1.87
N ALA A 15 -16.53 14.35 -1.77
CA ALA A 15 -15.67 14.90 -0.73
C ALA A 15 -14.28 15.25 -1.31
N PRO A 16 -14.20 16.23 -2.23
CA PRO A 16 -12.96 16.56 -2.95
C PRO A 16 -11.83 17.04 -2.04
N ASP A 17 -12.15 17.82 -1.01
CA ASP A 17 -11.23 18.31 0.01
C ASP A 17 -10.64 17.17 0.86
N VAL A 18 -11.48 16.22 1.28
CA VAL A 18 -11.04 15.02 2.00
C VAL A 18 -10.17 14.14 1.10
N TYR A 19 -10.60 13.92 -0.14
CA TYR A 19 -9.83 13.18 -1.14
C TYR A 19 -8.42 13.76 -1.31
N ASP A 20 -8.31 15.08 -1.49
CA ASP A 20 -7.04 15.75 -1.68
C ASP A 20 -6.16 15.72 -0.42
N ALA A 21 -6.74 15.84 0.78
CA ALA A 21 -6.00 15.73 2.03
C ALA A 21 -5.37 14.34 2.20
N VAL A 22 -6.15 13.26 1.99
CA VAL A 22 -5.66 11.88 2.13
C VAL A 22 -4.62 11.57 1.04
N ARG A 23 -4.85 12.04 -0.19
CA ARG A 23 -3.89 11.92 -1.30
C ARG A 23 -2.58 12.64 -0.98
N ALA A 24 -2.64 13.87 -0.45
CA ALA A 24 -1.46 14.64 -0.08
C ALA A 24 -0.65 13.94 1.00
N LEU A 25 -1.30 13.43 2.05
CA LEU A 25 -0.65 12.68 3.13
C LEU A 25 0.12 11.45 2.60
N GLY A 26 -0.51 10.69 1.69
CA GLY A 26 0.11 9.50 1.08
C GLY A 26 1.27 9.80 0.13
N GLN A 27 1.39 11.03 -0.36
CA GLN A 27 2.49 11.46 -1.24
C GLN A 27 3.70 12.01 -0.49
N MET A 28 3.56 12.36 0.79
CA MET A 28 4.64 12.99 1.58
C MET A 28 5.89 12.10 1.64
N ALA A 29 5.71 10.79 1.81
CA ALA A 29 6.84 9.86 1.88
C ALA A 29 7.67 9.83 0.59
N ALA A 30 7.03 9.77 -0.57
CA ALA A 30 7.72 9.80 -1.85
C ALA A 30 8.38 11.17 -2.10
N LYS A 31 7.75 12.27 -1.67
CA LYS A 31 8.34 13.62 -1.75
C LYS A 31 9.55 13.79 -0.83
N ALA A 32 9.58 13.07 0.29
CA ALA A 32 10.71 13.01 1.20
C ALA A 32 11.83 12.06 0.75
N GLY A 33 11.71 11.43 -0.42
CA GLY A 33 12.76 10.60 -1.01
C GLY A 33 12.67 9.11 -0.69
N LEU A 34 11.62 8.63 -0.01
CA LEU A 34 11.44 7.19 0.18
C LEU A 34 11.16 6.52 -1.17
N ASP A 35 11.79 5.35 -1.37
CA ASP A 35 11.65 4.56 -2.57
C ASP A 35 10.17 4.22 -2.86
N LYS A 36 9.73 4.52 -4.07
CA LYS A 36 8.35 4.26 -4.51
C LYS A 36 8.04 2.77 -4.53
N GLN A 37 9.01 1.89 -4.83
CA GLN A 37 8.79 0.45 -4.80
C GLN A 37 8.47 -0.03 -3.37
N LEU A 38 9.29 0.37 -2.39
CA LEU A 38 9.03 0.14 -0.97
C LEU A 38 7.65 0.66 -0.55
N LEU A 39 7.28 1.88 -0.99
CA LEU A 39 5.99 2.48 -0.66
C LEU A 39 4.80 1.70 -1.23
N GLU A 40 4.92 1.08 -2.41
CA GLU A 40 3.84 0.23 -2.94
C GLU A 40 3.76 -1.11 -2.19
N LEU A 41 4.88 -1.69 -1.74
CA LEU A 41 4.87 -2.92 -0.92
C LEU A 41 4.13 -2.72 0.41
N VAL A 42 4.39 -1.62 1.13
CA VAL A 42 3.71 -1.32 2.39
C VAL A 42 2.21 -1.04 2.19
N LYS A 43 1.85 -0.34 1.10
CA LYS A 43 0.43 -0.08 0.79
C LYS A 43 -0.31 -1.37 0.43
N LEU A 44 0.33 -2.24 -0.36
CA LEU A 44 -0.21 -3.54 -0.69
C LEU A 44 -0.40 -4.40 0.57
N ARG A 45 0.60 -4.48 1.44
CA ARG A 45 0.53 -5.28 2.67
C ARG A 45 -0.56 -4.80 3.63
N ALA A 46 -0.65 -3.49 3.88
CA ALA A 46 -1.73 -2.92 4.70
C ALA A 46 -3.11 -3.24 4.12
N SER A 47 -3.25 -3.12 2.79
CA SER A 47 -4.50 -3.40 2.08
C SER A 47 -4.92 -4.87 2.16
N GLN A 48 -3.96 -5.80 2.12
CA GLN A 48 -4.21 -7.23 2.32
C GLN A 48 -4.72 -7.53 3.72
N ILE A 49 -4.12 -6.92 4.75
CA ILE A 49 -4.55 -7.08 6.16
C ILE A 49 -5.97 -6.55 6.35
N ASN A 50 -6.27 -5.39 5.77
CA ASN A 50 -7.58 -4.74 5.90
C ASN A 50 -8.66 -5.30 4.96
N GLY A 51 -8.32 -6.22 4.05
CA GLY A 51 -9.28 -6.80 3.10
C GLY A 51 -9.83 -5.82 2.05
N CYS A 52 -9.10 -4.74 1.72
CA CYS A 52 -9.53 -3.80 0.67
C CYS A 52 -9.18 -4.34 -0.73
N ALA A 53 -10.08 -5.10 -1.37
CA ALA A 53 -9.85 -5.67 -2.70
C ALA A 53 -9.49 -4.62 -3.77
N PHE A 54 -10.14 -3.44 -3.73
CA PHE A 54 -9.79 -2.31 -4.59
C PHE A 54 -8.33 -1.90 -4.43
N CYS A 55 -7.93 -1.65 -3.18
CA CYS A 55 -6.62 -1.14 -2.84
C CYS A 55 -5.54 -2.18 -3.16
N VAL A 56 -5.80 -3.47 -2.90
CA VAL A 56 -4.91 -4.57 -3.29
C VAL A 56 -4.64 -4.56 -4.79
N GLN A 57 -5.69 -4.56 -5.62
CA GLN A 57 -5.51 -4.58 -7.08
C GLN A 57 -4.87 -3.28 -7.58
N PHE A 58 -5.24 -2.12 -7.03
CA PHE A 58 -4.64 -0.84 -7.38
C PHE A 58 -3.12 -0.82 -7.12
N HIS A 59 -2.70 -1.23 -5.93
CA HIS A 59 -1.28 -1.22 -5.55
C HIS A 59 -0.45 -2.31 -6.24
N ILE A 60 -1.06 -3.45 -6.62
CA ILE A 60 -0.41 -4.41 -7.52
C ILE A 60 -0.08 -3.76 -8.87
N LEU A 61 -1.06 -3.10 -9.52
CA LEU A 61 -0.83 -2.49 -10.83
C LEU A 61 0.18 -1.33 -10.77
N GLN A 62 0.15 -0.55 -9.69
CA GLN A 62 1.16 0.50 -9.46
C GLN A 62 2.55 -0.11 -9.26
N ALA A 63 2.69 -1.14 -8.44
CA ALA A 63 3.96 -1.79 -8.20
C ALA A 63 4.57 -2.43 -9.46
N GLU A 64 3.74 -3.08 -10.28
CA GLU A 64 4.14 -3.60 -11.59
C GLU A 64 4.64 -2.50 -12.53
N SER A 65 3.96 -1.34 -12.54
CA SER A 65 4.40 -0.19 -13.33
C SER A 65 5.75 0.39 -12.90
N LEU A 66 6.15 0.13 -11.64
CA LEU A 66 7.45 0.50 -11.07
C LEU A 66 8.52 -0.58 -11.26
N GLY A 67 8.19 -1.70 -11.91
CA GLY A 67 9.11 -2.80 -12.18
C GLY A 67 9.26 -3.84 -11.07
N ILE A 68 8.37 -3.85 -10.06
CA ILE A 68 8.38 -4.92 -9.05
C ILE A 68 7.89 -6.22 -9.69
N SER A 69 8.65 -7.31 -9.51
CA SER A 69 8.30 -8.61 -10.10
C SER A 69 7.03 -9.21 -9.48
N ALA A 70 6.31 -10.00 -10.29
CA ALA A 70 5.13 -10.73 -9.84
C ALA A 70 5.46 -11.65 -8.65
N ASP A 71 6.61 -12.32 -8.65
CA ASP A 71 7.06 -13.19 -7.54
C ASP A 71 7.17 -12.41 -6.23
N LYS A 72 7.67 -11.17 -6.28
CA LYS A 72 7.77 -10.32 -5.09
C LYS A 72 6.39 -9.89 -4.59
N LEU A 73 5.49 -9.50 -5.50
CA LEU A 73 4.13 -9.10 -5.16
C LEU A 73 3.28 -10.25 -4.60
N ASN A 74 3.43 -11.45 -5.16
CA ASN A 74 2.71 -12.63 -4.71
C ASN A 74 3.14 -13.06 -3.30
N LEU A 75 4.42 -12.88 -2.97
CA LEU A 75 5.00 -13.32 -1.69
C LEU A 75 4.96 -12.25 -0.59
N VAL A 76 4.56 -11.01 -0.87
CA VAL A 76 4.50 -9.95 0.17
C VAL A 76 3.56 -10.30 1.34
N VAL A 77 2.52 -11.11 1.09
CA VAL A 77 1.58 -11.55 2.14
C VAL A 77 2.24 -12.51 3.15
N VAL A 78 3.31 -13.18 2.75
CA VAL A 78 4.10 -14.15 3.52
C VAL A 78 5.59 -13.75 3.59
N TRP A 79 5.86 -12.44 3.56
CA TRP A 79 7.19 -11.88 3.40
C TRP A 79 8.23 -12.34 4.43
N ARG A 80 7.80 -12.74 5.64
CA ARG A 80 8.70 -13.18 6.71
C ARG A 80 9.52 -14.41 6.32
N GLU A 81 8.90 -15.33 5.58
CA GLU A 81 9.51 -16.58 5.10
C GLU A 81 10.16 -16.45 3.71
N ALA A 82 9.99 -15.30 3.05
CA ALA A 82 10.49 -15.07 1.70
C ALA A 82 11.86 -14.36 1.72
N PRO A 83 12.90 -14.90 1.05
CA PRO A 83 14.27 -14.37 1.12
C PRO A 83 14.52 -13.12 0.26
N GLN A 84 13.62 -12.78 -0.65
CA GLN A 84 13.80 -11.70 -1.64
C GLN A 84 13.52 -10.27 -1.12
N PHE A 85 13.21 -10.13 0.17
CA PHE A 85 12.98 -8.83 0.81
C PHE A 85 14.23 -8.37 1.54
N SER A 86 14.69 -7.15 1.26
CA SER A 86 15.85 -6.56 1.94
C SER A 86 15.57 -6.27 3.42
N ALA A 87 16.61 -6.01 4.22
CA ALA A 87 16.44 -5.63 5.62
C ALA A 87 15.52 -4.40 5.77
N ARG A 88 15.74 -3.37 4.95
CA ARG A 88 14.89 -2.17 4.89
C ARG A 88 13.42 -2.47 4.55
N GLU A 89 13.17 -3.38 3.60
CA GLU A 89 11.80 -3.79 3.25
C GLU A 89 11.14 -4.59 4.37
N ARG A 90 11.88 -5.49 5.01
CA ARG A 90 11.41 -6.29 6.15
C ARG A 90 11.04 -5.39 7.34
N ALA A 91 11.89 -4.43 7.67
CA ALA A 91 11.62 -3.44 8.71
C ALA A 91 10.37 -2.60 8.39
N ALA A 92 10.22 -2.14 7.14
CA ALA A 92 9.03 -1.39 6.72
C ALA A 92 7.75 -2.25 6.75
N LEU A 93 7.83 -3.52 6.36
CA LEU A 93 6.70 -4.44 6.39
C LEU A 93 6.32 -4.77 7.85
N ALA A 94 7.28 -5.01 8.74
CA ALA A 94 7.03 -5.19 10.17
C ALA A 94 6.33 -3.96 10.78
N TRP A 95 6.86 -2.77 10.50
CA TRP A 95 6.27 -1.49 10.90
C TRP A 95 4.83 -1.32 10.36
N THR A 96 4.61 -1.69 9.10
CA THR A 96 3.28 -1.67 8.46
C THR A 96 2.30 -2.60 9.13
N GLU A 97 2.68 -3.83 9.46
CA GLU A 97 1.80 -4.78 10.13
C GLU A 97 1.41 -4.29 11.53
N ALA A 98 2.37 -3.75 12.29
CA ALA A 98 2.14 -3.21 13.63
C ALA A 98 1.17 -2.02 13.58
N LEU A 99 1.41 -1.03 12.72
CA LEU A 99 0.55 0.16 12.59
C LEU A 99 -0.81 -0.11 11.93
N THR A 100 -0.94 -1.18 11.16
CA THR A 100 -2.23 -1.55 10.55
C THR A 100 -3.12 -2.27 11.56
N LYS A 101 -2.56 -3.16 12.38
CA LYS A 101 -3.32 -3.94 13.37
C LYS A 101 -3.55 -3.15 14.66
N LEU A 102 -2.63 -2.27 15.02
CA LEU A 102 -2.57 -1.45 16.24
C LEU A 102 -2.67 -2.15 17.60
N GLY A 103 -3.06 -3.43 17.69
CA GLY A 103 -3.02 -4.32 18.87
C GLY A 103 -2.79 -3.63 20.23
N ASP A 104 -1.69 -3.99 20.88
CA ASP A 104 -1.17 -3.34 22.10
C ASP A 104 -0.19 -2.18 21.78
N GLY A 105 -0.25 -1.65 20.56
CA GLY A 105 0.69 -0.66 20.03
C GLY A 105 1.85 -1.29 19.25
N VAL A 106 2.97 -0.56 19.21
CA VAL A 106 4.22 -0.97 18.55
C VAL A 106 5.21 -1.39 19.62
N SER A 107 5.77 -2.61 19.52
CA SER A 107 6.76 -3.09 20.49
C SER A 107 8.12 -2.41 20.30
N ASP A 108 8.93 -2.39 21.36
CA ASP A 108 10.28 -1.83 21.34
C ASP A 108 11.17 -2.52 20.31
N GLU A 109 10.99 -3.82 20.09
CA GLU A 109 11.73 -4.58 19.08
C GLU A 109 11.39 -4.14 17.66
N VAL A 110 10.10 -3.96 17.34
CA VAL A 110 9.66 -3.48 16.03
C VAL A 110 10.12 -2.03 15.80
N TYR A 111 10.09 -1.20 16.84
CA TYR A 111 10.60 0.16 16.77
C TYR A 111 12.13 0.16 16.52
N ALA A 112 12.89 -0.66 17.24
CA ALA A 112 14.33 -0.79 17.06
C ALA A 112 14.70 -1.31 15.65
N GLU A 113 13.99 -2.32 15.14
CA GLU A 113 14.16 -2.84 13.78
C GLU A 113 13.92 -1.73 12.73
N ALA A 114 12.85 -0.93 12.90
CA ALA A 114 12.58 0.20 12.02
C ALA A 114 13.65 1.30 12.12
N ARG A 115 14.12 1.62 13.33
CA ARG A 115 15.15 2.65 13.55
C ARG A 115 16.54 2.23 13.04
N ALA A 116 16.81 0.94 12.90
CA ALA A 116 18.05 0.44 12.30
C ALA A 116 18.13 0.74 10.80
N GLU A 117 16.99 0.77 10.10
CA GLU A 117 16.93 0.90 8.65
C GLU A 117 16.50 2.29 8.17
N PHE A 118 15.70 3.01 8.95
CA PHE A 118 15.20 4.36 8.62
C PHE A 118 15.84 5.39 9.55
N SER A 119 15.89 6.66 9.18
CA SER A 119 16.09 7.78 10.11
C SER A 119 14.76 8.21 10.78
N GLU A 120 14.79 9.04 11.82
CA GLU A 120 13.56 9.53 12.47
C GLU A 120 12.63 10.30 11.49
N PRO A 121 13.15 11.20 10.63
CA PRO A 121 12.32 11.83 9.61
C PRO A 121 11.74 10.80 8.63
N GLU A 122 12.55 9.88 8.11
CA GLU A 122 12.07 8.85 7.18
C GLU A 122 11.00 7.95 7.81
N LEU A 123 11.16 7.55 9.07
CA LEU A 123 10.18 6.73 9.79
C LEU A 123 8.86 7.48 9.99
N SER A 124 8.92 8.79 10.24
CA SER A 124 7.73 9.65 10.32
C SER A 124 7.00 9.71 8.97
N TYR A 125 7.74 9.85 7.87
CA TYR A 125 7.20 9.82 6.52
C TYR A 125 6.64 8.44 6.13
N LEU A 126 7.33 7.35 6.48
CA LEU A 126 6.81 5.99 6.28
C LEU A 126 5.49 5.79 7.03
N THR A 127 5.42 6.26 8.27
CA THR A 127 4.21 6.25 9.09
C THR A 127 3.07 7.01 8.44
N SER A 128 3.34 8.17 7.81
CA SER A 128 2.32 8.94 7.10
C SER A 128 1.77 8.18 5.88
N ALA A 129 2.60 7.45 5.15
CA ALA A 129 2.16 6.59 4.04
C ALA A 129 1.27 5.43 4.53
N ILE A 130 1.64 4.80 5.65
CA ILE A 130 0.88 3.69 6.26
C ILE A 130 -0.47 4.19 6.82
N ALA A 131 -0.48 5.37 7.45
CA ALA A 131 -1.71 6.01 7.92
C ALA A 131 -2.65 6.33 6.74
N ALA A 132 -2.11 6.92 5.67
CA ALA A 132 -2.90 7.25 4.48
C ALA A 132 -3.53 6.02 3.82
N ILE A 133 -2.79 4.92 3.63
CA ILE A 133 -3.37 3.69 3.06
C ILE A 133 -4.43 3.08 3.98
N ASN A 134 -4.26 3.17 5.30
CA ASN A 134 -5.27 2.74 6.26
C ASN A 134 -6.57 3.57 6.14
N VAL A 135 -6.49 4.86 5.83
CA VAL A 135 -7.66 5.69 5.50
C VAL A 135 -8.31 5.23 4.19
N TRP A 136 -7.52 5.05 3.12
CA TRP A 136 -8.03 4.54 1.83
C TRP A 136 -8.72 3.18 1.97
N ASN A 137 -8.17 2.27 2.76
CA ASN A 137 -8.76 0.95 3.01
C ASN A 137 -10.13 1.07 3.67
N ARG A 138 -10.32 2.00 4.62
CA ARG A 138 -11.61 2.24 5.29
C ARG A 138 -12.67 2.69 4.28
N TYR A 139 -12.35 3.63 3.40
CA TYR A 139 -13.28 4.05 2.33
C TYR A 139 -13.55 2.93 1.33
N GLY A 140 -12.50 2.27 0.83
CA GLY A 140 -12.64 1.21 -0.17
C GLY A 140 -13.49 0.04 0.31
N VAL A 141 -13.33 -0.37 1.57
CA VAL A 141 -14.14 -1.44 2.18
C VAL A 141 -15.56 -0.97 2.47
N ALA A 142 -15.74 0.21 3.07
CA ALA A 142 -17.06 0.73 3.43
C ALA A 142 -17.98 0.90 2.21
N HIS A 143 -17.42 1.37 1.10
CA HIS A 143 -18.16 1.63 -0.14
C HIS A 143 -18.07 0.50 -1.17
N ARG A 144 -17.28 -0.56 -0.89
CA ARG A 144 -17.08 -1.71 -1.77
C ARG A 144 -16.60 -1.32 -3.17
N TRP A 145 -15.64 -0.41 -3.25
CA TRP A 145 -15.11 0.07 -4.53
C TRP A 145 -14.72 -1.08 -5.45
N THR A 146 -15.06 -0.96 -6.74
CA THR A 146 -14.78 -2.00 -7.73
C THR A 146 -13.29 -2.04 -8.05
N PRO A 147 -12.58 -3.18 -7.84
CA PRO A 147 -11.17 -3.27 -8.18
C PRO A 147 -10.89 -2.89 -9.63
N PRO A 148 -9.85 -2.08 -9.89
CA PRO A 148 -9.53 -1.67 -11.26
C PRO A 148 -9.10 -2.90 -12.08
N ALA A 149 -9.63 -3.02 -13.31
CA ALA A 149 -9.23 -4.10 -14.19
C ALA A 149 -7.76 -3.95 -14.62
N ARG A 150 -7.03 -5.07 -14.64
CA ARG A 150 -5.71 -5.14 -15.28
C ARG A 150 -5.90 -4.87 -16.77
N LYS A 151 -5.19 -3.86 -17.31
CA LYS A 151 -5.17 -3.61 -18.75
C LYS A 151 -4.48 -4.79 -19.45
N PRO A 152 -5.01 -5.31 -20.57
CA PRO A 152 -4.32 -6.35 -21.33
C PRO A 152 -2.93 -5.88 -21.73
N SER A 153 -1.91 -6.72 -21.53
CA SER A 153 -0.57 -6.43 -22.05
C SER A 153 -0.63 -6.41 -23.58
N SER A 154 0.05 -5.46 -24.22
CA SER A 154 0.15 -5.35 -25.69
C SER A 154 0.76 -6.59 -26.39
N VAL A 155 1.31 -7.54 -25.61
CA VAL A 155 1.95 -8.77 -26.11
C VAL A 155 0.95 -9.77 -26.72
N GLY A 156 -0.37 -9.63 -26.47
CA GLY A 156 -1.39 -10.54 -26.99
C GLY A 156 -2.11 -10.10 -28.27
N ALA A 157 -1.90 -8.87 -28.75
CA ALA A 157 -2.67 -8.32 -29.88
C ALA A 157 -2.10 -8.70 -31.27
N ALA A 158 -0.95 -9.38 -31.32
CA ALA A 158 -0.29 -9.79 -32.57
C ALA A 158 -0.50 -11.27 -32.93
N ALA A 159 -1.34 -11.99 -32.17
CA ALA A 159 -1.70 -13.39 -32.43
C ALA A 159 -3.23 -13.50 -32.63
N SER A 160 -3.74 -12.88 -33.69
CA SER A 160 -5.08 -13.09 -34.23
C SER A 160 -5.08 -12.80 -35.72
#